data_AF-A0A819XUD1-F1
#
_entry.id   AF-A0A819XUD1-F1
#
_cell.length_a   1.000
_cell.length_b   1.000
_cell.length_c   1.000
_cell.angle_alpha   90.00
_cell.angle_beta   90.00
_cell.angle_gamma   90.00
#
_symmetry.space_group_name_H-M   'P 1'
#
loop_
_entity.id
_entity.type
_entity.pdbx_description
1 polymer ?
#
loop_
_entity_poly.entity_id
_entity_poly.type
_entity_poly.pdbx_seq_one_letter_code
_entity_poly.pdbx_strand_id
1 'polypeptide(L)'
;MGNTLQSSSRPSNASQIEQTSNKNPHIYEEILRLLSLLCNDDQFPLSIIRQKNNVSSDHEIIDSLSSAMKSEEFSMLLIKLIWNDRTSISRNELTKLFYDCCQFDLKQALKENVNLLQPTMFDNECFSALTNSIGTSKSSEIEQEQFYQWVRAQFPTLFYGFETWFRTNSTSSTSKKTSQEASASNCSLMKMNNILSPTWVWLFTHNIPISYLSADNSCTTLLDRMSSVLHGRMWNHLYDSHRDGSSLNRFQHHIFGYKAPIIILFEVSDGYLFCLCCDEEFKESPKHFGGIQACLFQLKPVFKTVLEGPNIIFMNTKLRGVSTLGLFIGRDLAHTFLNIDGDFFNVKHLNGEGRLAAIDVWGVGGRDSADEQNSMRQWETKQVEKARKVKRTYEEEEAILNMAGITTRHAQEQL
;
A
#
# COMPACT_ATOMS: atom_id res chain seq x y z
N MET A 1 -39.94 67.97 -29.03
CA MET A 1 -39.02 67.89 -27.89
C MET A 1 -38.53 66.45 -27.79
N GLY A 2 -37.21 66.25 -27.80
CA GLY A 2 -36.49 65.02 -27.38
C GLY A 2 -36.79 63.75 -28.19
N ASN A 3 -36.02 63.44 -29.23
CA ASN A 3 -34.75 62.68 -29.24
C ASN A 3 -34.95 61.15 -29.26
N THR A 4 -34.71 60.49 -30.41
CA THR A 4 -33.48 59.74 -30.78
C THR A 4 -33.39 58.39 -30.03
N LEU A 5 -33.48 57.22 -30.65
CA LEU A 5 -32.47 56.66 -31.57
C LEU A 5 -33.04 55.58 -32.50
N GLN A 6 -32.74 55.77 -33.79
CA GLN A 6 -32.70 54.76 -34.85
C GLN A 6 -31.45 53.87 -34.74
N SER A 7 -31.47 52.75 -35.46
CA SER A 7 -30.41 52.17 -36.33
C SER A 7 -30.28 50.65 -36.12
N SER A 8 -30.77 49.81 -37.04
CA SER A 8 -30.18 49.38 -38.33
C SER A 8 -29.17 48.23 -38.14
N SER A 9 -29.56 46.98 -38.42
CA SER A 9 -29.27 46.24 -39.66
C SER A 9 -27.80 45.79 -39.86
N ARG A 10 -27.58 44.46 -39.72
CA ARG A 10 -26.70 43.47 -40.44
C ARG A 10 -25.43 43.97 -41.17
N PRO A 11 -24.30 43.21 -41.21
CA PRO A 11 -24.26 41.82 -41.70
C PRO A 11 -23.18 40.86 -41.10
N SER A 12 -23.13 39.67 -41.69
CA SER A 12 -22.21 38.52 -41.59
C SER A 12 -20.73 38.78 -41.23
N ASN A 13 -20.16 37.86 -40.45
CA ASN A 13 -18.83 37.31 -40.70
C ASN A 13 -18.76 35.83 -40.29
N ALA A 14 -18.31 35.02 -41.24
CA ALA A 14 -17.90 33.64 -41.06
C ALA A 14 -16.53 33.57 -40.36
N SER A 15 -16.18 32.36 -39.92
CA SER A 15 -14.83 31.85 -39.65
C SER A 15 -14.00 32.52 -38.55
N GLN A 16 -13.76 31.78 -37.45
CA GLN A 16 -12.44 31.49 -36.86
C GLN A 16 -12.59 31.10 -35.38
N ILE A 17 -12.70 29.80 -35.11
CA ILE A 17 -12.02 29.17 -33.96
C ILE A 17 -11.38 27.90 -34.53
N GLU A 18 -10.28 28.11 -35.24
CA GLU A 18 -9.33 27.08 -35.62
C GLU A 18 -8.38 26.79 -34.45
N GLN A 19 -8.22 25.51 -34.17
CA GLN A 19 -6.93 24.83 -33.96
C GLN A 19 -5.93 25.46 -32.97
N THR A 20 -5.96 24.96 -31.74
CA THR A 20 -4.75 24.83 -30.91
C THR A 20 -4.48 23.35 -30.62
N SER A 21 -4.09 22.62 -31.67
CA SER A 21 -3.52 21.28 -31.57
C SER A 21 -2.28 21.22 -32.46
N ASN A 22 -1.32 22.11 -32.22
CA ASN A 22 0.01 21.98 -32.80
C ASN A 22 0.84 21.09 -31.85
N LYS A 23 0.58 19.78 -31.88
CA LYS A 23 1.44 18.78 -31.23
C LYS A 23 2.72 18.71 -32.05
N ASN A 24 3.83 19.22 -31.52
CA ASN A 24 5.16 19.11 -32.13
C ASN A 24 5.50 17.63 -32.42
N PRO A 25 5.42 17.17 -33.68
CA PRO A 25 5.70 15.77 -34.01
C PRO A 25 7.18 15.42 -33.80
N HIS A 26 8.06 16.43 -33.83
CA HIS A 26 9.51 16.27 -33.59
C HIS A 26 9.86 15.80 -32.17
N ILE A 27 9.07 16.13 -31.15
CA ILE A 27 9.38 15.73 -29.75
C ILE A 27 9.11 14.24 -29.55
N TYR A 28 8.10 13.70 -30.22
CA TYR A 28 7.68 12.30 -30.07
C TYR A 28 8.67 11.33 -30.72
N GLU A 29 9.09 11.63 -31.95
CA GLU A 29 10.13 10.89 -32.68
C GLU A 29 11.47 10.91 -31.93
N GLU A 30 11.81 12.02 -31.30
CA GLU A 30 13.07 12.14 -30.57
C GLU A 30 13.09 11.34 -29.26
N ILE A 31 11.96 11.24 -28.56
CA ILE A 31 11.87 10.41 -27.36
C ILE A 31 11.91 8.92 -27.74
N LEU A 32 11.27 8.52 -28.85
CA LEU A 32 11.40 7.16 -29.40
C LEU A 32 12.86 6.82 -29.74
N ARG A 33 13.61 7.79 -30.30
CA ARG A 33 15.05 7.72 -30.61
C ARG A 33 15.90 7.60 -29.33
N LEU A 34 15.64 8.39 -28.30
CA LEU A 34 16.37 8.34 -27.02
C LEU A 34 16.10 7.07 -26.23
N LEU A 35 14.85 6.58 -26.22
CA LEU A 35 14.52 5.30 -25.61
C LEU A 35 15.20 4.15 -26.36
N SER A 36 15.40 4.25 -27.67
CA SER A 36 16.17 3.27 -28.44
C SER A 36 17.65 3.21 -28.05
N LEU A 37 18.25 4.38 -27.79
CA LEU A 37 19.65 4.48 -27.32
C LEU A 37 19.81 3.93 -25.91
N LEU A 38 18.81 4.17 -25.05
CA LEU A 38 18.77 3.66 -23.68
C LEU A 38 18.41 2.17 -23.62
N CYS A 39 17.64 1.66 -24.58
CA CYS A 39 17.27 0.24 -24.71
C CYS A 39 18.47 -0.69 -24.94
N ASN A 40 19.58 -0.17 -25.49
CA ASN A 40 20.85 -0.90 -25.66
C ASN A 40 21.63 -1.10 -24.35
N ASP A 41 21.26 -0.39 -23.29
CA ASP A 41 21.80 -0.63 -21.96
C ASP A 41 21.02 -1.81 -21.35
N ASP A 42 21.71 -2.86 -20.88
CA ASP A 42 21.10 -4.06 -20.28
C ASP A 42 20.19 -3.73 -19.07
N GLN A 43 20.28 -2.50 -18.55
CA GLN A 43 19.47 -1.98 -17.45
C GLN A 43 18.07 -1.44 -17.82
N PHE A 44 17.75 -1.24 -19.10
CA PHE A 44 16.45 -0.70 -19.52
C PHE A 44 15.28 -1.69 -19.32
N PRO A 45 14.27 -1.37 -18.49
CA PRO A 45 13.34 -2.36 -17.94
C PRO A 45 12.15 -2.70 -18.84
N LEU A 46 11.77 -1.82 -19.77
CA LEU A 46 10.56 -2.01 -20.57
C LEU A 46 10.88 -2.92 -21.76
N SER A 47 10.79 -4.23 -21.51
CA SER A 47 11.00 -5.27 -22.52
C SER A 47 10.08 -5.10 -23.73
N ILE A 48 8.90 -4.51 -23.51
CA ILE A 48 7.90 -4.15 -24.52
C ILE A 48 8.44 -3.06 -25.48
N ILE A 49 9.22 -2.10 -24.96
CA ILE A 49 9.78 -0.99 -25.75
C ILE A 49 11.08 -1.40 -26.46
N ARG A 50 11.90 -2.26 -25.82
CA ARG A 50 13.20 -2.72 -26.37
C ARG A 50 13.13 -3.37 -27.75
N GLN A 51 12.01 -4.00 -28.11
CA GLN A 51 11.95 -4.81 -29.32
C GLN A 51 11.90 -4.00 -30.64
N LYS A 52 11.88 -2.66 -30.63
CA LYS A 52 11.38 -1.93 -31.81
C LYS A 52 12.15 -0.74 -32.41
N ASN A 53 13.21 -0.18 -31.82
CA ASN A 53 13.74 1.09 -32.35
C ASN A 53 15.26 1.07 -32.71
N ASN A 54 15.58 1.60 -33.89
CA ASN A 54 16.91 1.87 -34.46
C ASN A 54 16.88 3.29 -35.07
N VAL A 55 17.42 4.36 -34.45
CA VAL A 55 17.81 5.67 -35.09
C VAL A 55 18.70 6.49 -34.12
N SER A 56 19.64 7.29 -34.65
CA SER A 56 20.80 7.93 -33.99
C SER A 56 20.67 9.43 -33.61
N SER A 57 20.73 9.82 -32.33
CA SER A 57 21.25 11.07 -31.64
C SER A 57 20.92 12.56 -31.99
N ASP A 58 20.28 13.31 -31.07
CA ASP A 58 20.56 14.74 -30.76
C ASP A 58 20.36 15.08 -29.25
N HIS A 59 21.20 15.96 -28.67
CA HIS A 59 21.31 16.20 -27.21
C HIS A 59 20.47 17.37 -26.65
N GLU A 60 19.97 18.30 -27.48
CA GLU A 60 19.34 19.55 -27.01
C GLU A 60 17.91 19.39 -26.44
N ILE A 61 17.20 18.32 -26.82
CA ILE A 61 15.82 18.06 -26.37
C ILE A 61 15.79 17.47 -24.95
N ILE A 62 16.88 16.82 -24.51
CA ILE A 62 17.03 16.21 -23.18
C ILE A 62 16.97 17.27 -22.06
N ASP A 63 17.57 18.43 -22.27
CA ASP A 63 17.60 19.51 -21.28
C ASP A 63 16.23 20.20 -21.15
N SER A 64 15.43 20.22 -22.22
CA SER A 64 14.06 20.73 -22.20
C SER A 64 13.08 19.75 -21.53
N LEU A 65 13.26 18.44 -21.73
CA LEU A 65 12.42 17.41 -21.12
C LEU A 65 12.73 17.19 -19.62
N SER A 66 14.00 17.32 -19.21
CA SER A 66 14.42 17.04 -17.83
C SER A 66 14.04 18.14 -16.83
N SER A 67 13.91 19.39 -17.28
CA SER A 67 13.73 20.56 -16.39
C SER A 67 12.28 21.07 -16.25
N ALA A 68 11.36 20.70 -17.15
CA ALA A 68 10.05 21.36 -17.22
C ALA A 68 8.80 20.44 -17.28
N MET A 69 8.93 19.15 -17.58
CA MET A 69 7.74 18.29 -17.69
C MET A 69 7.13 17.98 -16.33
N LYS A 70 5.80 18.14 -16.23
CA LYS A 70 5.04 17.64 -15.08
C LYS A 70 5.00 16.10 -15.12
N SER A 71 4.96 15.45 -13.96
CA SER A 71 4.90 13.97 -13.86
C SER A 71 3.72 13.36 -14.64
N GLU A 72 2.59 14.08 -14.72
CA GLU A 72 1.43 13.68 -15.52
C GLU A 72 1.72 13.69 -17.03
N GLU A 73 2.41 14.71 -17.54
CA GLU A 73 2.79 14.81 -18.96
C GLU A 73 3.78 13.70 -19.33
N PHE A 74 4.70 13.38 -18.43
CA PHE A 74 5.66 12.30 -18.60
C PHE A 74 4.96 10.93 -18.66
N SER A 75 4.03 10.67 -17.74
CA SER A 75 3.21 9.46 -17.74
C SER A 75 2.40 9.31 -19.02
N MET A 76 1.79 10.40 -19.49
CA MET A 76 1.06 10.41 -20.77
C MET A 76 1.95 10.06 -21.96
N LEU A 77 3.18 10.55 -21.95
CA LEU A 77 4.13 10.30 -23.01
C LEU A 77 4.56 8.83 -23.03
N LEU A 78 4.88 8.26 -21.86
CA LEU A 78 5.15 6.82 -21.72
C LEU A 78 3.99 5.95 -22.18
N ILE A 79 2.75 6.31 -21.83
CA ILE A 79 1.56 5.57 -22.25
C ILE A 79 1.43 5.58 -23.78
N LYS A 80 1.66 6.72 -24.44
CA LYS A 80 1.67 6.80 -25.91
C LYS A 80 2.73 5.91 -26.54
N LEU A 81 3.93 5.92 -25.98
CA LEU A 81 5.04 5.09 -26.45
C LEU A 81 4.75 3.59 -26.29
N ILE A 82 4.17 3.19 -25.16
CA ILE A 82 3.80 1.79 -24.89
C ILE A 82 2.74 1.32 -25.89
N TRP A 83 1.77 2.18 -26.21
CA TRP A 83 0.76 1.85 -27.21
C TRP A 83 1.30 1.87 -28.64
N ASN A 84 2.28 2.71 -28.98
CA ASN A 84 2.95 2.75 -30.30
C ASN A 84 1.94 2.70 -31.46
N ASP A 85 1.01 3.65 -31.48
CA ASP A 85 -0.10 3.79 -32.45
C ASP A 85 -1.14 2.65 -32.45
N ARG A 86 -1.05 1.69 -31.52
CA ARG A 86 -2.14 0.73 -31.29
C ARG A 86 -3.33 1.44 -30.66
N THR A 87 -4.53 0.91 -30.88
CA THR A 87 -5.76 1.34 -30.18
C THR A 87 -5.90 0.66 -28.82
N SER A 88 -5.35 -0.56 -28.69
CA SER A 88 -5.50 -1.42 -27.53
C SER A 88 -4.26 -2.30 -27.30
N ILE A 89 -4.11 -2.81 -26.08
CA ILE A 89 -3.13 -3.82 -25.71
C ILE A 89 -3.80 -5.01 -25.02
N SER A 90 -3.19 -6.18 -25.11
CA SER A 90 -3.72 -7.37 -24.41
C SER A 90 -3.50 -7.27 -22.90
N ARG A 91 -4.38 -7.91 -22.12
CA ARG A 91 -4.21 -8.02 -20.65
C ARG A 91 -2.86 -8.63 -20.25
N ASN A 92 -2.37 -9.63 -20.99
CA ASN A 92 -1.08 -10.28 -20.71
C ASN A 92 0.11 -9.32 -20.92
N GLU A 93 0.10 -8.52 -21.99
CA GLU A 93 1.10 -7.48 -22.20
C GLU A 93 1.06 -6.45 -21.06
N LEU A 94 -0.14 -6.10 -20.58
CA LEU A 94 -0.28 -5.15 -19.47
C LEU A 94 0.18 -5.72 -18.12
N THR A 95 -0.10 -7.00 -17.84
CA THR A 95 0.45 -7.69 -16.66
C THR A 95 1.98 -7.67 -16.70
N LYS A 96 2.57 -7.88 -17.88
CA LYS A 96 4.02 -7.78 -18.07
C LYS A 96 4.54 -6.36 -17.86
N LEU A 97 3.79 -5.33 -18.29
CA LEU A 97 4.14 -3.94 -18.01
C LEU A 97 4.23 -3.68 -16.50
N PHE A 98 3.25 -4.13 -15.71
CA PHE A 98 3.30 -3.98 -14.26
C PHE A 98 4.48 -4.72 -13.63
N TYR A 99 4.78 -5.93 -14.12
CA TYR A 99 5.97 -6.67 -13.71
C TYR A 99 7.25 -5.88 -13.99
N ASP A 100 7.40 -5.36 -15.21
CA ASP A 100 8.59 -4.58 -15.63
C ASP A 100 8.73 -3.30 -14.79
N CYS A 101 7.64 -2.58 -14.51
CA CYS A 101 7.62 -1.40 -13.63
C CYS A 101 8.00 -1.75 -12.19
N CYS A 102 7.40 -2.78 -11.61
CA CYS A 102 7.69 -3.24 -10.26
C CYS A 102 9.14 -3.69 -10.11
N GLN A 103 9.62 -4.51 -11.04
CA GLN A 103 11.00 -4.97 -11.05
C GLN A 103 11.98 -3.79 -11.13
N PHE A 104 11.68 -2.78 -11.94
CA PHE A 104 12.52 -1.60 -12.07
C PHE A 104 12.57 -0.77 -10.79
N ASP A 105 11.40 -0.44 -10.22
CA ASP A 105 11.31 0.35 -9.00
C ASP A 105 12.04 -0.35 -7.84
N LEU A 106 11.84 -1.67 -7.68
CA LEU A 106 12.52 -2.46 -6.65
C LEU A 106 14.04 -2.49 -6.84
N LYS A 107 14.52 -2.61 -8.08
CA LYS A 107 15.96 -2.55 -8.39
C LYS A 107 16.54 -1.18 -8.02
N GLN A 108 15.83 -0.11 -8.39
CA GLN A 108 16.25 1.26 -8.09
C GLN A 108 16.22 1.57 -6.59
N ALA A 109 15.27 1.00 -5.84
CA ALA A 109 15.18 1.14 -4.40
C ALA A 109 16.32 0.39 -3.67
N LEU A 110 16.76 -0.77 -4.18
CA LEU A 110 17.79 -1.59 -3.54
C LEU A 110 19.22 -1.28 -3.99
N LYS A 111 19.43 -0.63 -5.14
CA LYS A 111 20.74 -0.22 -5.70
C LYS A 111 21.78 -1.36 -5.66
N GLU A 112 22.68 -1.34 -4.68
CA GLU A 112 23.77 -2.32 -4.53
C GLU A 112 23.28 -3.70 -4.06
N ASN A 113 22.09 -3.77 -3.47
CA ASN A 113 21.47 -4.99 -2.93
C ASN A 113 20.51 -5.66 -3.92
N VAL A 114 20.59 -5.35 -5.22
CA VAL A 114 19.70 -5.93 -6.26
C VAL A 114 19.76 -7.46 -6.29
N ASN A 115 20.91 -8.06 -5.96
CA ASN A 115 21.09 -9.52 -5.92
C ASN A 115 20.18 -10.22 -4.90
N LEU A 116 19.59 -9.48 -3.95
CA LEU A 116 18.62 -10.02 -2.99
C LEU A 116 17.24 -10.27 -3.63
N LEU A 117 16.92 -9.64 -4.77
CA LEU A 117 15.65 -9.86 -5.46
C LEU A 117 15.72 -11.13 -6.31
N GLN A 118 15.01 -12.16 -5.89
CA GLN A 118 14.82 -13.36 -6.68
C GLN A 118 13.51 -13.26 -7.50
N PRO A 119 13.48 -13.71 -8.77
CA PRO A 119 12.26 -13.69 -9.58
C PRO A 119 11.06 -14.42 -8.95
N THR A 120 11.31 -15.42 -8.10
CA THR A 120 10.28 -16.17 -7.38
C THR A 120 9.58 -15.36 -6.29
N MET A 121 10.10 -14.18 -5.94
CA MET A 121 9.49 -13.31 -4.94
C MET A 121 8.37 -12.44 -5.50
N PHE A 122 8.22 -12.39 -6.83
CA PHE A 122 7.20 -11.58 -7.48
C PHE A 122 5.86 -12.33 -7.53
N ASP A 123 4.82 -11.66 -7.04
CA ASP A 123 3.48 -12.22 -7.00
C ASP A 123 2.71 -11.91 -8.30
N ASN A 124 2.58 -12.93 -9.15
CA ASN A 124 1.83 -12.82 -10.41
C ASN A 124 0.34 -12.54 -10.20
N GLU A 125 -0.22 -12.93 -9.06
CA GLU A 125 -1.62 -12.68 -8.73
C GLU A 125 -1.86 -11.19 -8.44
N CYS A 126 -0.87 -10.51 -7.85
CA CYS A 126 -0.90 -9.05 -7.69
C CYS A 126 -1.02 -8.34 -9.05
N PHE A 127 -0.16 -8.69 -10.02
CA PHE A 127 -0.21 -8.08 -11.35
C PHE A 127 -1.50 -8.42 -12.11
N SER A 128 -1.99 -9.64 -11.92
CA SER A 128 -3.29 -10.06 -12.47
C SER A 128 -4.43 -9.24 -11.86
N ALA A 129 -4.40 -8.98 -10.55
CA ALA A 129 -5.41 -8.19 -9.87
C ALA A 129 -5.42 -6.71 -10.29
N LEU A 130 -4.24 -6.12 -10.54
CA LEU A 130 -4.12 -4.79 -11.14
C LEU A 130 -4.68 -4.76 -12.55
N THR A 131 -4.29 -5.72 -13.39
CA THR A 131 -4.81 -5.84 -14.75
C THR A 131 -6.34 -6.01 -14.75
N ASN A 132 -6.87 -6.78 -13.80
CA ASN A 132 -8.30 -7.00 -13.65
C ASN A 132 -9.09 -5.79 -13.16
N SER A 133 -8.42 -4.81 -12.55
CA SER A 133 -9.03 -3.55 -12.14
C SER A 133 -9.24 -2.56 -13.30
N ILE A 134 -8.73 -2.88 -14.49
CA ILE A 134 -8.75 -2.00 -15.65
C ILE A 134 -9.81 -2.49 -16.63
N GLY A 135 -10.74 -1.58 -16.97
CA GLY A 135 -11.83 -1.85 -17.90
C GLY A 135 -12.81 -2.92 -17.41
N THR A 136 -13.58 -3.48 -18.34
CA THR A 136 -14.51 -4.58 -18.01
C THR A 136 -13.80 -5.92 -18.13
N SER A 137 -14.06 -6.83 -17.18
CA SER A 137 -13.45 -8.17 -17.13
C SER A 137 -13.71 -9.04 -18.38
N LYS A 138 -14.69 -8.65 -19.20
CA LYS A 138 -15.07 -9.37 -20.43
C LYS A 138 -14.20 -9.01 -21.63
N SER A 139 -13.54 -7.86 -21.63
CA SER A 139 -12.66 -7.47 -22.72
C SER A 139 -11.27 -8.07 -22.53
N SER A 140 -10.78 -8.81 -23.52
CA SER A 140 -9.39 -9.31 -23.58
C SER A 140 -8.37 -8.20 -23.81
N GLU A 141 -8.85 -7.05 -24.30
CA GLU A 141 -8.05 -5.91 -24.69
C GLU A 141 -8.41 -4.67 -23.87
N ILE A 142 -7.41 -3.81 -23.65
CA ILE A 142 -7.54 -2.58 -22.87
C ILE A 142 -7.17 -1.41 -23.79
N GLU A 143 -8.09 -0.45 -23.91
CA GLU A 143 -7.89 0.76 -24.70
C GLU A 143 -6.94 1.74 -23.99
N GLN A 144 -6.24 2.56 -24.77
CA GLN A 144 -5.28 3.55 -24.25
C GLN A 144 -5.92 4.52 -23.25
N GLU A 145 -7.09 5.05 -23.59
CA GLU A 145 -7.80 6.02 -22.76
C GLU A 145 -8.26 5.39 -21.44
N GLN A 146 -8.76 4.15 -21.49
CA GLN A 146 -9.16 3.40 -20.29
C GLN A 146 -7.99 3.19 -19.34
N PHE A 147 -6.83 2.79 -19.88
CA PHE A 147 -5.61 2.65 -19.09
C PHE A 147 -5.16 3.98 -18.51
N TYR A 148 -5.14 5.05 -19.30
CA TYR A 148 -4.72 6.37 -18.84
C TYR A 148 -5.59 6.89 -17.69
N GLN A 149 -6.91 6.82 -17.83
CA GLN A 149 -7.84 7.25 -16.79
C GLN A 149 -7.66 6.41 -15.51
N TRP A 150 -7.42 5.11 -15.66
CA TRP A 150 -7.14 4.25 -14.52
C TRP A 150 -5.82 4.60 -13.83
N VAL A 151 -4.72 4.80 -14.57
CA VAL A 151 -3.42 5.20 -13.99
C VAL A 151 -3.57 6.52 -13.24
N ARG A 152 -4.25 7.50 -13.84
CA ARG A 152 -4.47 8.81 -13.20
C ARG A 152 -5.28 8.70 -11.90
N ALA A 153 -6.27 7.80 -11.85
CA ALA A 153 -7.17 7.68 -10.71
C ALA A 153 -6.66 6.74 -9.61
N GLN A 154 -6.01 5.63 -9.98
CA GLN A 154 -5.68 4.53 -9.07
C GLN A 154 -4.18 4.34 -8.90
N PHE A 155 -3.32 4.84 -9.81
CA PHE A 155 -1.90 4.55 -9.76
C PHE A 155 -1.02 5.67 -10.36
N PRO A 156 -1.15 6.93 -9.89
CA PRO A 156 -0.56 8.10 -10.54
C PRO A 156 0.98 8.07 -10.59
N THR A 157 1.61 7.32 -9.69
CA THR A 157 3.06 7.19 -9.56
C THR A 157 3.60 5.91 -10.22
N LEU A 158 2.82 5.21 -11.04
CA LEU A 158 3.23 3.94 -11.68
C LEU A 158 4.60 4.02 -12.37
N PHE A 159 4.91 5.14 -13.01
CA PHE A 159 6.17 5.35 -13.73
C PHE A 159 7.22 6.15 -12.93
N TYR A 160 7.06 6.29 -11.61
CA TYR A 160 7.91 7.14 -10.78
C TYR A 160 9.38 6.77 -10.83
N GLY A 161 9.73 5.48 -10.73
CA GLY A 161 11.14 5.08 -10.81
C GLY A 161 11.74 5.39 -12.17
N PHE A 162 10.98 5.16 -13.25
CA PHE A 162 11.42 5.49 -14.61
C PHE A 162 11.62 7.00 -14.79
N GLU A 163 10.69 7.82 -14.30
CA GLU A 163 10.81 9.28 -14.30
C GLU A 163 12.07 9.73 -13.55
N THR A 164 12.30 9.20 -12.36
CA THR A 164 13.44 9.56 -11.51
C THR A 164 14.77 9.18 -12.17
N TRP A 165 14.85 7.96 -12.72
CA TRP A 165 16.00 7.49 -13.46
C TRP A 165 16.28 8.35 -14.70
N PHE A 166 15.24 8.67 -15.47
CA PHE A 166 15.37 9.50 -16.67
C PHE A 166 15.92 10.89 -16.31
N ARG A 167 15.38 11.53 -15.26
CA ARG A 167 15.85 12.85 -14.80
C ARG A 167 17.31 12.81 -14.30
N THR A 168 17.68 11.77 -13.56
CA THR A 168 19.05 11.62 -13.03
C THR A 168 20.07 11.39 -14.15
N ASN A 169 19.75 10.55 -15.13
CA ASN A 169 20.67 10.30 -16.25
C ASN A 169 20.76 11.49 -17.22
N SER A 170 19.65 12.18 -17.46
CA SER A 170 19.60 13.36 -18.35
C SER A 170 20.47 14.52 -17.82
N THR A 171 20.51 14.71 -16.50
CA THR A 171 21.25 15.81 -15.86
C THR A 171 22.72 15.48 -15.56
N SER A 172 23.13 14.21 -15.68
CA SER A 172 24.46 13.73 -15.29
C SER A 172 25.59 14.05 -16.27
N SER A 173 25.31 14.71 -17.40
CA SER A 173 26.30 15.12 -18.40
C SER A 173 27.24 16.26 -17.94
N THR A 174 27.01 16.90 -16.79
CA THR A 174 27.79 18.08 -16.34
C THR A 174 28.41 18.03 -14.95
N SER A 175 28.28 16.96 -14.16
CA SER A 175 28.98 16.89 -12.86
C SER A 175 29.71 15.56 -12.61
N LYS A 176 31.01 15.66 -12.35
CA LYS A 176 31.86 14.56 -11.89
C LYS A 176 31.26 13.99 -10.61
N LYS A 177 30.91 12.70 -10.64
CA LYS A 177 30.47 11.95 -9.46
C LYS A 177 31.60 11.91 -8.42
N THR A 178 31.45 12.69 -7.35
CA THR A 178 32.15 12.42 -6.09
C THR A 178 31.42 11.28 -5.42
N SER A 179 31.93 10.07 -5.57
CA SER A 179 31.44 8.88 -4.89
C SER A 179 31.62 9.06 -3.38
N GLN A 180 30.56 9.44 -2.68
CA GLN A 180 30.47 9.12 -1.26
C GLN A 180 30.07 7.65 -1.16
N GLU A 181 31.05 6.82 -0.79
CA GLU A 181 30.85 5.48 -0.26
C GLU A 181 29.90 5.59 0.94
N ALA A 182 28.61 5.36 0.71
CA ALA A 182 27.71 5.01 1.79
C ALA A 182 28.17 3.65 2.28
N SER A 183 28.65 3.60 3.52
CA SER A 183 29.06 2.39 4.19
C SER A 183 28.03 1.28 3.98
N ALA A 184 28.47 0.19 3.36
CA ALA A 184 27.69 -1.04 3.20
C ALA A 184 27.36 -1.61 4.58
N SER A 185 26.31 -1.07 5.21
CA SER A 185 25.68 -1.71 6.35
C SER A 185 25.12 -3.03 5.86
N ASN A 186 25.50 -4.15 6.48
CA ASN A 186 24.91 -5.47 6.26
C ASN A 186 23.39 -5.38 6.43
N CYS A 187 22.66 -5.07 5.37
CA CYS A 187 21.23 -4.83 5.40
C CYS A 187 20.56 -6.05 4.77
N SER A 188 20.05 -6.94 5.63
CA SER A 188 19.23 -8.06 5.17
C SER A 188 17.87 -7.54 4.72
N LEU A 189 17.34 -8.11 3.63
CA LEU A 189 15.95 -7.89 3.26
C LEU A 189 15.02 -8.30 4.42
N MET A 190 13.96 -7.53 4.62
CA MET A 190 12.87 -7.86 5.52
C MET A 190 12.34 -9.26 5.23
N LYS A 191 12.21 -10.08 6.27
CA LYS A 191 11.59 -11.39 6.15
C LYS A 191 10.10 -11.19 5.92
N MET A 192 9.67 -11.30 4.68
CA MET A 192 8.27 -11.27 4.31
C MET A 192 7.70 -12.70 4.39
N ASN A 193 6.49 -12.83 4.95
CA ASN A 193 5.83 -14.11 5.19
C ASN A 193 4.96 -14.51 3.98
N ASN A 194 4.11 -15.52 4.14
CA ASN A 194 3.31 -16.10 3.05
C ASN A 194 2.32 -15.11 2.38
N ILE A 195 1.87 -14.05 3.07
CA ILE A 195 0.86 -13.11 2.54
C ILE A 195 1.51 -11.86 1.94
N LEU A 196 2.37 -11.16 2.70
CA LEU A 196 3.07 -9.98 2.20
C LEU A 196 4.23 -10.39 1.28
N SER A 197 4.30 -9.82 0.08
CA SER A 197 5.40 -10.02 -0.88
C SER A 197 6.03 -8.67 -1.26
N PRO A 198 7.25 -8.66 -1.85
CA PRO A 198 7.84 -7.41 -2.35
C PRO A 198 6.96 -6.70 -3.38
N THR A 199 6.17 -7.45 -4.15
CA THR A 199 5.20 -6.88 -5.10
C THR A 199 4.09 -6.13 -4.38
N TRP A 200 3.57 -6.66 -3.28
CA TRP A 200 2.59 -5.95 -2.45
C TRP A 200 3.20 -4.71 -1.79
N VAL A 201 4.46 -4.78 -1.33
CA VAL A 201 5.18 -3.59 -0.83
C VAL A 201 5.30 -2.51 -1.90
N TRP A 202 5.67 -2.87 -3.12
CA TRP A 202 5.71 -1.93 -4.26
C TRP A 202 4.34 -1.29 -4.51
N LEU A 203 3.27 -2.09 -4.50
CA LEU A 203 1.92 -1.56 -4.69
C LEU A 203 1.54 -0.59 -3.56
N PHE A 204 1.83 -0.97 -2.31
CA PHE A 204 1.53 -0.16 -1.15
C PHE A 204 2.30 1.15 -1.13
N THR A 205 3.60 1.14 -1.47
CA THR A 205 4.42 2.36 -1.47
C THR A 205 3.89 3.47 -2.38
N HIS A 206 3.09 3.12 -3.37
CA HIS A 206 2.50 4.07 -4.31
C HIS A 206 1.06 4.46 -3.96
N ASN A 207 0.36 3.67 -3.14
CA ASN A 207 -1.07 3.83 -2.89
C ASN A 207 -1.43 4.19 -1.44
N ILE A 208 -0.58 3.87 -0.47
CA ILE A 208 -0.87 4.18 0.94
C ILE A 208 -0.36 5.58 1.32
N PRO A 209 -0.99 6.23 2.32
CA PRO A 209 -0.52 7.51 2.82
C PRO A 209 0.93 7.46 3.32
N ILE A 210 1.63 8.58 3.20
CA ILE A 210 3.07 8.71 3.51
C ILE A 210 3.40 8.32 4.96
N SER A 211 2.47 8.54 5.89
CA SER A 211 2.60 8.17 7.31
C SER A 211 2.84 6.68 7.53
N TYR A 212 2.42 5.83 6.59
CA TYR A 212 2.66 4.39 6.63
C TYR A 212 3.96 3.96 5.95
N LEU A 213 4.73 4.89 5.39
CA LEU A 213 5.95 4.59 4.63
C LEU A 213 7.20 5.17 5.29
N SER A 214 7.04 6.20 6.12
CA SER A 214 8.15 6.77 6.87
C SER A 214 7.65 7.47 8.12
N ALA A 215 8.16 7.07 9.29
CA ALA A 215 8.10 7.89 10.49
C ALA A 215 9.20 8.97 10.50
N ASP A 216 10.29 8.73 9.76
CA ASP A 216 11.45 9.62 9.69
C ASP A 216 11.35 10.61 8.52
N ASN A 217 11.70 11.86 8.78
CA ASN A 217 11.82 12.89 7.73
C ASN A 217 13.03 12.68 6.78
N SER A 218 13.81 11.61 6.99
CA SER A 218 15.00 11.29 6.19
C SER A 218 14.68 10.75 4.80
N CYS A 219 13.50 10.15 4.61
CA CYS A 219 13.09 9.57 3.33
C CYS A 219 12.33 10.60 2.48
N THR A 220 13.05 11.24 1.57
CA THR A 220 12.53 12.33 0.72
C THR A 220 11.85 11.83 -0.56
N THR A 221 12.29 10.69 -1.09
CA THR A 221 11.75 10.10 -2.32
C THR A 221 10.93 8.85 -2.07
N LEU A 222 10.07 8.46 -3.03
CA LEU A 222 9.31 7.21 -2.94
C LEU A 222 10.22 5.98 -2.94
N LEU A 223 11.31 6.02 -3.71
CA LEU A 223 12.29 4.93 -3.76
C LEU A 223 13.04 4.76 -2.45
N ASP A 224 13.38 5.85 -1.75
CA ASP A 224 14.01 5.77 -0.43
C ASP A 224 13.06 5.14 0.61
N ARG A 225 11.77 5.50 0.55
CA ARG A 225 10.74 4.92 1.42
C ARG A 225 10.53 3.44 1.16
N MET A 226 10.41 3.06 -0.11
CA MET A 226 10.35 1.65 -0.50
C MET A 226 11.56 0.88 -0.01
N SER A 227 12.77 1.43 -0.20
CA SER A 227 14.01 0.85 0.33
C SER A 227 13.96 0.68 1.84
N SER A 228 13.47 1.68 2.58
CA SER A 228 13.34 1.64 4.03
C SER A 228 12.41 0.51 4.51
N VAL A 229 11.29 0.32 3.82
CA VAL A 229 10.35 -0.79 4.08
C VAL A 229 11.01 -2.13 3.75
N LEU A 230 11.60 -2.28 2.55
CA LEU A 230 12.25 -3.53 2.12
C LEU A 230 13.38 -3.99 3.03
N HIS A 231 14.08 -3.06 3.68
CA HIS A 231 15.15 -3.36 4.64
C HIS A 231 14.66 -3.55 6.08
N GLY A 232 13.34 -3.54 6.33
CA GLY A 232 12.76 -3.76 7.66
C GLY A 232 13.15 -2.67 8.67
N ARG A 233 13.31 -1.43 8.21
CA ARG A 233 13.61 -0.29 9.08
C ARG A 233 12.33 0.31 9.67
N MET A 234 11.27 0.35 8.87
CA MET A 234 9.99 0.97 9.23
C MET A 234 8.93 -0.03 9.64
N TRP A 235 8.79 -1.12 8.87
CA TRP A 235 7.75 -2.11 9.11
C TRP A 235 8.28 -3.24 9.98
N ASN A 236 7.58 -3.50 11.07
CA ASN A 236 7.86 -4.59 11.99
C ASN A 236 6.67 -5.55 12.01
N HIS A 237 6.96 -6.83 11.89
CA HIS A 237 5.95 -7.86 11.97
C HIS A 237 5.39 -7.96 13.40
N LEU A 238 4.09 -7.81 13.59
CA LEU A 238 3.43 -7.88 14.90
C LEU A 238 2.71 -9.21 15.13
N TYR A 239 2.07 -9.78 14.11
CA TYR A 239 1.24 -10.98 14.26
C TYR A 239 1.04 -11.73 12.94
N ASP A 240 1.21 -13.06 12.97
CA ASP A 240 0.89 -13.97 11.88
C ASP A 240 0.01 -15.10 12.41
N SER A 241 -1.22 -15.20 11.90
CA SER A 241 -2.17 -16.24 12.28
C SER A 241 -1.67 -17.67 12.10
N HIS A 242 -0.76 -17.94 11.15
CA HIS A 242 -0.19 -19.28 10.93
C HIS A 242 0.79 -19.69 12.03
N ARG A 243 1.54 -18.72 12.56
CA ARG A 243 2.58 -18.94 13.57
C ARG A 243 2.04 -18.75 14.99
N ASP A 244 1.27 -17.70 15.18
CA ASP A 244 0.82 -17.26 16.49
C ASP A 244 -0.53 -17.88 16.86
N GLY A 245 -1.33 -18.28 15.87
CA GLY A 245 -2.64 -18.95 15.98
C GLY A 245 -3.83 -18.00 15.82
N SER A 246 -4.90 -18.45 15.14
CA SER A 246 -5.99 -17.59 14.63
C SER A 246 -7.03 -17.06 15.64
N SER A 247 -6.87 -17.30 16.94
CA SER A 247 -7.89 -16.88 17.91
C SER A 247 -7.89 -15.36 18.13
N LEU A 248 -9.08 -14.78 18.33
CA LEU A 248 -9.25 -13.36 18.68
C LEU A 248 -8.33 -12.91 19.84
N ASN A 249 -8.21 -13.71 20.90
CA ASN A 249 -7.38 -13.36 22.06
C ASN A 249 -5.90 -13.19 21.68
N ARG A 250 -5.39 -14.01 20.75
CA ARG A 250 -4.02 -13.93 20.26
C ARG A 250 -3.84 -12.71 19.37
N PHE A 251 -4.79 -12.43 18.49
CA PHE A 251 -4.82 -11.21 17.69
C PHE A 251 -4.78 -9.96 18.58
N GLN A 252 -5.68 -9.85 19.57
CA GLN A 252 -5.70 -8.72 20.51
C GLN A 252 -4.39 -8.58 21.29
N HIS A 253 -3.85 -9.69 21.80
CA HIS A 253 -2.60 -9.69 22.56
C HIS A 253 -1.42 -9.10 21.77
N HIS A 254 -1.35 -9.35 20.46
CA HIS A 254 -0.23 -8.88 19.62
C HIS A 254 -0.39 -7.44 19.12
N ILE A 255 -1.64 -6.95 19.03
CA ILE A 255 -1.92 -5.67 18.36
C ILE A 255 -2.23 -4.56 19.37
N PHE A 256 -2.97 -4.85 20.43
CA PHE A 256 -3.34 -3.83 21.42
C PHE A 256 -2.09 -3.31 22.14
N GLY A 257 -2.09 -2.00 22.43
CA GLY A 257 -0.96 -1.30 23.04
C GLY A 257 0.14 -0.87 22.06
N TYR A 258 0.02 -1.16 20.76
CA TYR A 258 0.91 -0.61 19.74
C TYR A 258 0.50 0.82 19.38
N LYS A 259 1.30 1.80 19.79
CA LYS A 259 0.98 3.24 19.70
C LYS A 259 1.45 3.89 18.39
N ALA A 260 1.28 3.19 17.28
CA ALA A 260 1.65 3.69 15.96
C ALA A 260 0.77 3.06 14.87
N PRO A 261 0.83 3.55 13.62
CA PRO A 261 0.02 3.01 12.55
C PRO A 261 0.28 1.52 12.29
N ILE A 262 -0.76 0.80 11.88
CA ILE A 262 -0.76 -0.65 11.65
C ILE A 262 -1.37 -0.95 10.29
N ILE A 263 -0.81 -1.93 9.60
CA ILE A 263 -1.33 -2.52 8.37
C ILE A 263 -1.73 -3.95 8.68
N ILE A 264 -2.96 -4.33 8.32
CA ILE A 264 -3.52 -5.66 8.56
C ILE A 264 -3.98 -6.25 7.23
N LEU A 265 -3.42 -7.40 6.88
CA LEU A 265 -3.83 -8.20 5.73
C LEU A 265 -4.78 -9.29 6.19
N PHE A 266 -5.93 -9.40 5.52
CA PHE A 266 -6.92 -10.44 5.75
C PHE A 266 -7.06 -11.29 4.48
N GLU A 267 -6.64 -12.55 4.57
CA GLU A 267 -6.84 -13.54 3.53
C GLU A 267 -8.11 -14.35 3.83
N VAL A 268 -9.00 -14.42 2.84
CA VAL A 268 -10.25 -15.16 2.91
C VAL A 268 -10.13 -16.42 2.03
N SER A 269 -10.74 -17.52 2.46
CA SER A 269 -10.71 -18.84 1.80
C SER A 269 -11.02 -18.83 0.30
N ASP A 270 -11.79 -17.83 -0.14
CA ASP A 270 -12.30 -17.74 -1.51
C ASP A 270 -11.34 -16.96 -2.43
N GLY A 271 -10.08 -16.80 -2.02
CA GLY A 271 -9.03 -16.12 -2.78
C GLY A 271 -9.09 -14.59 -2.71
N TYR A 272 -9.91 -14.03 -1.82
CA TYR A 272 -9.93 -12.59 -1.55
C TYR A 272 -8.84 -12.21 -0.56
N LEU A 273 -8.21 -11.07 -0.82
CA LEU A 273 -7.21 -10.48 0.07
C LEU A 273 -7.59 -9.02 0.29
N PHE A 274 -7.71 -8.62 1.54
CA PHE A 274 -8.00 -7.25 1.96
C PHE A 274 -6.84 -6.68 2.76
N CYS A 275 -6.62 -5.38 2.66
CA CYS A 275 -5.63 -4.66 3.45
C CYS A 275 -6.30 -3.49 4.18
N LEU A 276 -6.24 -3.50 5.50
CA LEU A 276 -6.69 -2.41 6.36
C LEU A 276 -5.48 -1.64 6.86
N CYS A 277 -5.44 -0.35 6.58
CA CYS A 277 -4.48 0.58 7.16
C CYS A 277 -5.19 1.37 8.27
N CYS A 278 -4.62 1.34 9.48
CA CYS A 278 -5.10 2.06 10.65
C CYS A 278 -4.01 3.02 11.14
N ASP A 279 -4.31 4.31 11.18
CA ASP A 279 -3.41 5.39 11.57
C ASP A 279 -3.52 5.77 13.06
N GLU A 280 -4.40 5.11 13.81
CA GLU A 280 -4.57 5.26 15.25
C GLU A 280 -4.24 3.96 15.99
N GLU A 281 -4.01 4.06 17.31
CA GLU A 281 -3.86 2.89 18.16
C GLU A 281 -5.11 1.99 18.06
N PHE A 282 -4.86 0.74 17.70
CA PHE A 282 -5.90 -0.25 17.52
C PHE A 282 -6.48 -0.66 18.88
N LYS A 283 -7.79 -0.50 19.05
CA LYS A 283 -8.46 -0.59 20.35
C LYS A 283 -9.86 -1.18 20.26
N GLU A 284 -10.32 -1.72 21.37
CA GLU A 284 -11.73 -2.03 21.56
C GLU A 284 -12.48 -0.72 21.85
N SER A 285 -13.57 -0.47 21.13
CA SER A 285 -14.30 0.79 21.24
C SER A 285 -15.79 0.58 20.97
N PRO A 286 -16.70 1.20 21.77
CA PRO A 286 -18.13 1.19 21.49
C PRO A 286 -18.51 2.12 20.32
N LYS A 287 -17.56 2.86 19.75
CA LYS A 287 -17.73 3.75 18.61
C LYS A 287 -16.69 3.45 17.53
N HIS A 288 -16.99 3.81 16.29
CA HIS A 288 -16.02 3.75 15.22
C HIS A 288 -14.80 4.63 15.53
N PHE A 289 -13.63 4.20 15.09
CA PHE A 289 -12.32 4.86 15.23
C PHE A 289 -11.51 4.73 13.95
N GLY A 290 -10.29 5.27 13.96
CA GLY A 290 -9.45 5.42 12.77
C GLY A 290 -9.44 6.89 12.37
N GLY A 291 -8.25 7.41 12.11
CA GLY A 291 -8.01 8.78 11.73
C GLY A 291 -8.21 9.02 10.24
N ILE A 292 -7.78 10.19 9.77
CA ILE A 292 -8.04 10.69 8.42
C ILE A 292 -7.38 9.80 7.34
N GLN A 293 -6.31 9.10 7.71
CA GLN A 293 -5.51 8.25 6.82
C GLN A 293 -5.85 6.77 6.96
N ALA A 294 -6.90 6.41 7.70
CA ALA A 294 -7.40 5.05 7.70
C ALA A 294 -7.99 4.70 6.33
N CYS A 295 -7.67 3.53 5.81
CA CYS A 295 -8.18 3.06 4.53
C CYS A 295 -8.28 1.53 4.45
N LEU A 296 -9.19 1.06 3.58
CA LEU A 296 -9.41 -0.33 3.27
C LEU A 296 -9.21 -0.54 1.77
N PHE A 297 -8.31 -1.44 1.41
CA PHE A 297 -8.11 -1.92 0.05
C PHE A 297 -8.64 -3.34 -0.11
N GLN A 298 -9.21 -3.62 -1.27
CA GLN A 298 -9.32 -4.97 -1.79
C GLN A 298 -8.14 -5.19 -2.73
N LEU A 299 -7.31 -6.18 -2.43
CA LEU A 299 -6.10 -6.50 -3.19
C LEU A 299 -6.37 -7.60 -4.22
N LYS A 300 -7.10 -8.64 -3.83
CA LYS A 300 -7.51 -9.75 -4.71
C LYS A 300 -9.02 -9.94 -4.70
N PRO A 301 -9.61 -10.39 -5.82
CA PRO A 301 -9.00 -10.66 -7.13
C PRO A 301 -8.87 -9.43 -8.04
N VAL A 302 -9.41 -8.29 -7.59
CA VAL A 302 -9.38 -7.00 -8.29
C VAL A 302 -8.85 -5.97 -7.30
N PHE A 303 -7.80 -5.24 -7.69
CA PHE A 303 -7.27 -4.15 -6.88
C PHE A 303 -8.24 -2.96 -6.92
N LYS A 304 -8.66 -2.49 -5.74
CA LYS A 304 -9.42 -1.25 -5.59
C LYS A 304 -9.30 -0.69 -4.18
N THR A 305 -9.28 0.63 -4.08
CA THR A 305 -9.61 1.33 -2.85
C THR A 305 -11.09 1.18 -2.55
N VAL A 306 -11.44 0.57 -1.41
CA VAL A 306 -12.83 0.32 -1.01
C VAL A 306 -13.38 1.47 -0.17
N LEU A 307 -12.58 1.92 0.81
CA LEU A 307 -13.00 2.94 1.76
C LEU A 307 -11.78 3.73 2.24
N GLU A 308 -11.94 5.04 2.37
CA GLU A 308 -10.93 5.93 2.94
C GLU A 308 -11.60 6.94 3.88
N GLY A 309 -10.84 7.36 4.89
CA GLY A 309 -11.18 8.44 5.80
C GLY A 309 -11.37 7.99 7.24
N PRO A 310 -11.79 8.93 8.12
CA PRO A 310 -11.88 8.68 9.55
C PRO A 310 -13.10 7.86 9.94
N ASN A 311 -13.02 7.26 11.13
CA ASN A 311 -14.08 6.50 11.80
C ASN A 311 -14.62 5.36 10.95
N ILE A 312 -13.73 4.58 10.34
CA ILE A 312 -14.10 3.44 9.48
C ILE A 312 -13.95 2.09 10.17
N ILE A 313 -13.34 2.03 11.36
CA ILE A 313 -13.05 0.77 12.07
C ILE A 313 -13.90 0.71 13.34
N PHE A 314 -14.57 -0.41 13.56
CA PHE A 314 -15.29 -0.69 14.78
C PHE A 314 -14.91 -2.09 15.29
N MET A 315 -14.47 -2.17 16.54
CA MET A 315 -14.12 -3.45 17.15
C MET A 315 -14.79 -3.57 18.51
N ASN A 316 -15.63 -4.59 18.65
CA ASN A 316 -16.29 -4.93 19.90
C ASN A 316 -16.22 -6.43 20.15
N THR A 317 -15.65 -6.83 21.27
CA THR A 317 -15.45 -8.24 21.61
C THR A 317 -16.06 -8.63 22.95
N LYS A 318 -16.32 -7.67 23.84
CA LYS A 318 -16.74 -7.92 25.23
C LYS A 318 -18.06 -7.26 25.61
N LEU A 319 -18.49 -6.19 24.94
CA LEU A 319 -19.65 -5.42 25.38
C LEU A 319 -20.95 -6.14 25.01
N ARG A 320 -21.55 -6.82 26.00
CA ARG A 320 -22.82 -7.56 25.90
C ARG A 320 -24.09 -6.71 25.69
N GLY A 321 -23.95 -5.43 25.33
CA GLY A 321 -25.07 -4.48 25.10
C GLY A 321 -25.17 -3.96 23.66
N VAL A 322 -24.21 -4.28 22.79
CA VAL A 322 -24.24 -3.96 21.37
C VAL A 322 -24.39 -5.29 20.63
N SER A 323 -25.40 -5.41 19.76
CA SER A 323 -25.82 -6.68 19.15
C SER A 323 -24.78 -7.34 18.22
N THR A 324 -23.62 -6.73 18.03
CA THR A 324 -22.59 -7.20 17.10
C THR A 324 -21.24 -7.34 17.80
N LEU A 325 -20.73 -8.58 17.82
CA LEU A 325 -19.39 -8.94 18.30
C LEU A 325 -18.51 -9.26 17.09
N GLY A 326 -17.30 -8.70 17.07
CA GLY A 326 -16.37 -8.84 15.95
C GLY A 326 -15.63 -7.55 15.59
N LEU A 327 -14.99 -7.59 14.42
CA LEU A 327 -14.34 -6.46 13.76
C LEU A 327 -15.14 -6.07 12.53
N PHE A 328 -15.59 -4.82 12.49
CA PHE A 328 -16.42 -4.26 11.45
C PHE A 328 -15.71 -3.08 10.81
N ILE A 329 -15.67 -3.03 9.49
CA ILE A 329 -15.06 -1.95 8.72
C ILE A 329 -16.14 -1.33 7.85
N GLY A 330 -16.47 -0.09 8.15
CA GLY A 330 -17.53 0.69 7.52
C GLY A 330 -17.77 1.98 8.26
N ARG A 331 -18.52 2.89 7.64
CA ARG A 331 -18.94 4.15 8.29
C ARG A 331 -20.14 3.95 9.21
N ASP A 332 -20.85 2.85 9.02
CA ASP A 332 -22.02 2.45 9.79
C ASP A 332 -22.05 0.91 9.92
N LEU A 333 -22.59 0.42 11.03
CA LEU A 333 -22.77 -1.01 11.30
C LEU A 333 -23.77 -1.65 10.33
N ALA A 334 -24.71 -0.87 9.80
CA ALA A 334 -25.65 -1.34 8.78
C ALA A 334 -25.01 -1.53 7.40
N HIS A 335 -23.97 -0.76 7.09
CA HIS A 335 -23.31 -0.73 5.79
C HIS A 335 -21.81 -0.94 5.96
N THR A 336 -21.44 -2.18 6.29
CA THR A 336 -20.05 -2.61 6.43
C THR A 336 -19.52 -3.20 5.14
N PHE A 337 -18.25 -2.92 4.85
CA PHE A 337 -17.53 -3.40 3.67
C PHE A 337 -16.78 -4.69 3.95
N LEU A 338 -16.34 -4.86 5.20
CA LEU A 338 -15.72 -6.06 5.74
C LEU A 338 -16.19 -6.24 7.18
N ASN A 339 -16.63 -7.44 7.52
CA ASN A 339 -17.07 -7.81 8.86
C ASN A 339 -16.48 -9.19 9.19
N ILE A 340 -15.71 -9.25 10.26
CA ILE A 340 -15.16 -10.47 10.83
C ILE A 340 -15.88 -10.72 12.14
N ASP A 341 -16.44 -11.92 12.31
CA ASP A 341 -17.17 -12.27 13.51
C ASP A 341 -16.29 -12.30 14.78
N GLY A 342 -16.94 -12.36 15.95
CA GLY A 342 -16.24 -12.42 17.24
C GLY A 342 -15.31 -13.62 17.42
N ASP A 343 -15.57 -14.71 16.69
CA ASP A 343 -14.75 -15.92 16.72
C ASP A 343 -13.53 -15.85 15.78
N PHE A 344 -13.42 -14.79 14.97
CA PHE A 344 -12.36 -14.61 13.98
C PHE A 344 -12.29 -15.76 12.98
N PHE A 345 -13.46 -16.22 12.55
CA PHE A 345 -13.62 -17.36 11.67
C PHE A 345 -14.42 -17.02 10.41
N ASN A 346 -15.58 -16.38 10.55
CA ASN A 346 -16.42 -16.01 9.42
C ASN A 346 -16.18 -14.57 9.01
N VAL A 347 -16.12 -14.34 7.70
CA VAL A 347 -15.90 -13.02 7.10
C VAL A 347 -17.02 -12.72 6.13
N LYS A 348 -17.72 -11.61 6.32
CA LYS A 348 -18.64 -11.03 5.34
C LYS A 348 -17.97 -9.85 4.67
N HIS A 349 -17.94 -9.84 3.35
CA HIS A 349 -17.34 -8.76 2.56
C HIS A 349 -18.24 -8.38 1.39
N LEU A 350 -17.88 -7.30 0.69
CA LEU A 350 -18.65 -6.75 -0.45
C LEU A 350 -19.06 -7.76 -1.53
N ASN A 351 -18.34 -8.87 -1.67
CA ASN A 351 -18.55 -9.83 -2.77
C ASN A 351 -19.13 -11.17 -2.28
N GLY A 352 -19.41 -11.32 -0.99
CA GLY A 352 -19.94 -12.57 -0.43
C GLY A 352 -19.57 -12.79 1.04
N GLU A 353 -19.79 -14.02 1.48
CA GLU A 353 -19.38 -14.51 2.80
C GLU A 353 -18.40 -15.65 2.60
N GLY A 354 -17.35 -15.69 3.42
CA GLY A 354 -16.29 -16.69 3.36
C GLY A 354 -15.66 -16.92 4.73
N ARG A 355 -14.60 -17.70 4.77
CA ARG A 355 -13.86 -18.00 6.01
C ARG A 355 -12.54 -17.25 6.05
N LEU A 356 -12.16 -16.75 7.22
CA LEU A 356 -10.84 -16.19 7.44
C LEU A 356 -9.80 -17.30 7.35
N ALA A 357 -8.95 -17.23 6.32
CA ALA A 357 -7.89 -18.19 6.07
C ALA A 357 -6.64 -17.79 6.85
N ALA A 358 -6.25 -16.52 6.75
CA ALA A 358 -5.07 -16.01 7.42
C ALA A 358 -5.15 -14.50 7.69
N ILE A 359 -4.36 -14.07 8.66
CA ILE A 359 -4.16 -12.68 9.06
C ILE A 359 -2.66 -12.43 9.22
N ASP A 360 -2.17 -11.33 8.65
CA ASP A 360 -0.79 -10.88 8.77
C ASP A 360 -0.78 -9.38 9.13
N VAL A 361 -0.03 -9.00 10.16
CA VAL A 361 -0.10 -7.66 10.76
C VAL A 361 1.28 -7.04 10.88
N TRP A 362 1.39 -5.80 10.39
CA TRP A 362 2.62 -5.03 10.32
C TRP A 362 2.46 -3.69 11.04
N GLY A 363 3.31 -3.44 12.03
CA GLY A 363 3.40 -2.15 12.72
C GLY A 363 4.39 -1.23 12.00
N VAL A 364 4.04 0.04 11.87
CA VAL A 364 4.75 1.00 11.01
C VAL A 364 5.52 2.08 11.79
N GLY A 365 5.45 2.07 13.12
CA GLY A 365 6.13 3.03 14.01
C GLY A 365 7.64 2.82 14.19
N GLY A 366 8.30 2.06 13.32
CA GLY A 366 9.72 1.73 13.47
C GLY A 366 10.00 0.84 14.68
N ARG A 367 11.30 0.59 14.94
CA ARG A 367 11.76 -0.32 16.00
C ARG A 367 11.43 0.20 17.40
N ASP A 368 11.48 1.52 17.60
CA ASP A 368 11.22 2.14 18.90
C ASP A 368 9.81 1.83 19.40
N SER A 369 8.79 1.96 18.54
CA SER A 369 7.40 1.62 18.91
C SER A 369 7.21 0.14 19.24
N ALA A 370 7.95 -0.74 18.56
CA ALA A 370 7.93 -2.18 18.83
C ALA A 370 8.64 -2.51 20.15
N ASP A 371 9.76 -1.86 20.45
CA ASP A 371 10.52 -2.03 21.69
C ASP A 371 9.77 -1.49 22.90
N GLU A 372 9.06 -0.37 22.76
CA GLU A 372 8.15 0.16 23.77
C GLU A 372 7.02 -0.83 24.08
N GLN A 373 6.38 -1.39 23.04
CA GLN A 373 5.34 -2.40 23.22
C GLN A 373 5.88 -3.64 23.94
N ASN A 374 7.05 -4.14 23.54
CA ASN A 374 7.69 -5.30 24.17
C ASN A 374 8.07 -5.02 25.63
N SER A 375 8.59 -3.82 25.92
CA SER A 375 8.93 -3.40 27.28
C SER A 375 7.69 -3.31 28.17
N MET A 376 6.59 -2.77 27.63
CA MET A 376 5.30 -2.69 28.32
C MET A 376 4.76 -4.09 28.64
N ARG A 377 4.78 -5.02 27.66
CA ARG A 377 4.37 -6.41 27.87
C ARG A 377 5.23 -7.16 28.88
N GLN A 378 6.54 -6.98 28.83
CA GLN A 378 7.44 -7.59 29.82
C GLN A 378 7.14 -7.06 31.22
N TRP A 379 6.84 -5.77 31.34
CA TRP A 379 6.41 -5.18 32.60
C TRP A 379 5.09 -5.77 33.08
N GLU A 380 4.07 -5.86 32.22
CA GLU A 380 2.77 -6.48 32.55
C GLU A 380 2.93 -7.93 32.98
N THR A 381 3.72 -8.72 32.25
CA THR A 381 4.00 -10.13 32.59
C THR A 381 4.66 -10.24 33.96
N LYS A 382 5.64 -9.38 34.25
CA LYS A 382 6.28 -9.31 35.58
C LYS A 382 5.29 -8.93 36.67
N GLN A 383 4.33 -8.05 36.41
CA GLN A 383 3.27 -7.71 37.36
C GLN A 383 2.30 -8.87 37.60
N VAL A 384 1.87 -9.56 36.52
CA VAL A 384 1.01 -10.74 36.63
C VAL A 384 1.71 -11.87 37.38
N GLU A 385 3.00 -12.10 37.12
CA GLU A 385 3.77 -13.08 37.89
C GLU A 385 3.92 -12.68 39.35
N LYS A 386 4.17 -11.40 39.65
CA LYS A 386 4.21 -10.90 41.03
C LYS A 386 2.88 -11.13 41.73
N ALA A 387 1.77 -10.83 41.06
CA ALA A 387 0.42 -11.06 41.56
C ALA A 387 0.11 -12.55 41.77
N ARG A 388 0.59 -13.44 40.88
CA ARG A 388 0.48 -14.90 41.05
C ARG A 388 1.35 -15.44 42.18
N LYS A 389 2.50 -14.79 42.45
CA LYS A 389 3.45 -15.16 43.51
C LYS A 389 3.06 -14.59 44.88
N VAL A 390 2.02 -13.75 44.98
CA VAL A 390 1.43 -13.40 46.27
C VAL A 390 0.82 -14.68 46.84
N LYS A 391 1.56 -15.33 47.74
CA LYS A 391 1.02 -16.38 48.60
C LYS A 391 -0.08 -15.73 49.42
N ARG A 392 -1.34 -16.07 49.12
CA ARG A 392 -2.44 -15.71 50.02
C ARG A 392 -2.16 -16.37 51.36
N THR A 393 -2.30 -15.58 52.41
CA THR A 393 -2.11 -16.07 53.76
C THR A 393 -3.33 -16.92 54.12
N TYR A 394 -3.15 -18.01 54.88
CA TYR A 394 -4.26 -18.90 55.26
C TYR A 394 -5.43 -18.12 55.91
N GLU A 395 -5.11 -17.11 56.72
CA GLU A 395 -6.08 -16.22 57.38
C GLU A 395 -6.92 -15.40 56.38
N GLU A 396 -6.34 -15.00 55.24
CA GLU A 396 -7.05 -14.24 54.20
C GLU A 396 -7.99 -15.15 53.40
N GLU A 397 -7.58 -16.40 53.16
CA GLU A 397 -8.45 -17.40 52.51
C GLU A 397 -9.60 -17.82 53.42
N GLU A 398 -9.35 -18.00 54.72
CA GLU A 398 -10.38 -18.29 55.72
C GLU A 398 -11.38 -17.13 55.86
N ALA A 399 -10.91 -15.88 55.87
CA ALA A 399 -11.77 -14.70 55.91
C ALA A 399 -12.66 -14.58 54.65
N ILE A 400 -12.12 -14.88 53.46
CA ILE A 400 -12.88 -14.87 52.21
C ILE A 400 -13.90 -16.01 52.16
N LEU A 401 -13.52 -17.21 52.61
CA LEU A 401 -14.42 -18.38 52.68
C LEU A 401 -15.57 -18.13 53.66
N ASN A 402 -15.28 -17.53 54.82
CA ASN A 402 -16.29 -17.13 55.80
C ASN A 402 -17.24 -16.05 55.27
N MET A 403 -16.73 -15.06 54.52
CA MET A 403 -17.56 -14.05 53.85
C MET A 403 -18.42 -14.65 52.72
N ALA A 404 -17.95 -15.71 52.07
CA ALA A 404 -18.70 -16.45 51.05
C ALA A 404 -19.69 -17.47 51.64
N GLY A 405 -19.80 -17.57 52.97
CA GLY A 405 -20.68 -18.52 53.66
C GLY A 405 -20.20 -19.98 53.64
N ILE A 406 -18.96 -20.22 53.19
CA ILE A 406 -18.34 -21.54 53.16
C ILE A 406 -17.49 -21.67 54.41
N THR A 407 -18.02 -22.31 55.45
CA THR A 407 -17.24 -22.64 56.65
C THR A 407 -16.42 -23.90 56.39
N THR A 408 -15.11 -23.74 56.15
CA THR A 408 -14.19 -24.87 56.07
C THR A 408 -13.91 -25.40 57.48
N ARG A 409 -14.65 -26.42 57.92
CA ARG A 409 -14.29 -27.21 59.10
C ARG A 409 -13.11 -28.11 58.77
N HIS A 410 -11.89 -27.60 58.87
CA HIS A 410 -10.70 -28.45 58.85
C HIS A 410 -10.08 -28.57 60.24
N ALA A 411 -10.12 -29.82 60.73
CA ALA A 411 -9.36 -30.42 61.82
C ALA A 411 -9.62 -29.90 63.26
N GLN A 412 -10.66 -30.48 63.87
CA GLN A 412 -10.72 -30.68 65.33
C GLN A 412 -10.56 -32.17 65.68
N GLU A 413 -9.85 -32.95 64.85
CA GLU A 413 -9.52 -34.34 65.14
C GLU A 413 -8.02 -34.57 64.92
N GLN A 414 -7.35 -35.04 65.98
CA GLN A 414 -5.91 -35.28 66.18
C GLN A 414 -5.13 -34.00 66.53
N LEU A 415 -4.66 -33.76 67.77
CA LEU A 415 -4.30 -34.61 68.92
C LEU A 415 -4.53 -33.84 70.23
#